data_AF-A0A1V5BY77-F1
#
_entry.id   AF-A0A1V5BY77-F1
#
_cell.length_a   1.000
_cell.length_b   1.000
_cell.length_c   1.000
_cell.angle_alpha   90.00
_cell.angle_beta   90.00
_cell.angle_gamma   90.00
#
_symmetry.space_group_name_H-M   'P 1'
#
loop_
_entity.id
_entity.type
_entity.pdbx_description
1 polymer ?
#
loop_
_entity_poly.entity_id
_entity_poly.type
_entity_poly.pdbx_seq_one_letter_code
_entity_poly.pdbx_strand_id
1 'polypeptide(L)'
;MKCSTEALQTFLDGELELAETEAVRSHLGGCPACRQELSRLRLLWLELEQEDEVEIPAALPFIRQQAITKARAAGQDKIGTSSVSLWNAQKLAWQPVLAGVSRIPGTRQLGLLARLAGHGLPGAIKGVSSMAGKIIGKRRDRH
;
A
#
# COMPACT_ATOMS: atom_id res chain seq x y z
N MET A 1 -28.26 5.27 3.77
CA MET A 1 -28.71 3.88 4.02
C MET A 1 -28.96 3.68 5.51
N LYS A 2 -29.90 2.81 5.85
CA LYS A 2 -30.09 2.31 7.21
C LYS A 2 -29.04 1.21 7.48
N CYS A 3 -28.63 1.04 8.74
CA CYS A 3 -27.78 -0.06 9.16
C CYS A 3 -28.60 -1.36 9.13
N SER A 4 -28.48 -2.17 8.08
CA SER A 4 -29.12 -3.49 8.01
C SER A 4 -28.06 -4.58 7.88
N THR A 5 -28.19 -5.63 8.69
CA THR A 5 -27.29 -6.78 8.67
C THR A 5 -27.42 -7.55 7.36
N GLU A 6 -28.63 -7.70 6.83
CA GLU A 6 -28.89 -8.33 5.53
C GLU A 6 -28.08 -7.67 4.41
N ALA A 7 -28.08 -6.33 4.32
CA ALA A 7 -27.31 -5.64 3.29
C ALA A 7 -25.79 -5.82 3.46
N LEU A 8 -25.29 -6.03 4.68
CA LEU A 8 -23.88 -6.35 4.91
C LEU A 8 -23.55 -7.79 4.50
N GLN A 9 -24.47 -8.73 4.68
CA GLN A 9 -24.32 -10.12 4.23
C GLN A 9 -24.33 -10.19 2.70
N THR A 10 -25.35 -9.63 2.05
CA THR A 10 -25.43 -9.56 0.57
C THR A 10 -24.22 -8.84 -0.04
N PHE A 11 -23.67 -7.83 0.67
CA PHE A 11 -22.41 -7.17 0.29
C PHE A 11 -21.19 -8.09 0.40
N LEU A 12 -21.12 -8.98 1.40
CA LEU A 12 -20.05 -9.96 1.55
C LEU A 12 -20.15 -11.06 0.49
N ASP A 13 -21.36 -11.50 0.17
CA ASP A 13 -21.65 -12.53 -0.82
C ASP A 13 -21.39 -12.02 -2.27
N GLY A 14 -21.30 -10.70 -2.44
CA GLY A 14 -21.05 -10.06 -3.74
C GLY A 14 -22.29 -9.99 -4.63
N GLU A 15 -23.48 -10.11 -4.05
CA GLU A 15 -24.77 -10.18 -4.75
C GLU A 15 -25.45 -8.81 -4.94
N LEU A 16 -24.87 -7.74 -4.40
CA LEU A 16 -25.40 -6.38 -4.58
C LEU A 16 -25.11 -5.81 -5.97
N GLU A 17 -26.04 -5.00 -6.48
CA GLU A 17 -25.78 -4.22 -7.69
C GLU A 17 -24.70 -3.16 -7.45
N LEU A 18 -24.10 -2.62 -8.52
CA LEU A 18 -23.02 -1.63 -8.43
C LEU A 18 -23.41 -0.39 -7.61
N ALA A 19 -24.62 0.12 -7.83
CA ALA A 19 -25.12 1.30 -7.12
C ALA A 19 -25.29 1.04 -5.60
N GLU A 20 -25.76 -0.15 -5.25
CA GLU A 20 -25.97 -0.56 -3.86
C GLU A 20 -24.62 -0.81 -3.15
N THR A 21 -23.68 -1.42 -3.88
CA THR A 21 -22.31 -1.65 -3.42
C THR A 21 -21.63 -0.32 -3.07
N GLU A 22 -21.77 0.71 -3.92
CA GLU A 22 -21.24 2.05 -3.65
C GLU A 22 -21.91 2.70 -2.43
N ALA A 23 -23.23 2.55 -2.30
CA ALA A 23 -23.97 3.07 -1.16
C ALA A 23 -23.52 2.42 0.17
N VAL A 24 -23.31 1.11 0.19
CA VAL A 24 -22.78 0.37 1.34
C VAL A 24 -21.36 0.80 1.64
N ARG A 25 -20.48 0.92 0.64
CA ARG A 25 -19.09 1.39 0.84
C ARG A 25 -19.03 2.79 1.43
N SER A 26 -19.87 3.71 0.94
CA SER A 26 -19.99 5.06 1.47
C SER A 26 -20.45 5.04 2.94
N HIS A 27 -21.44 4.22 3.26
CA HIS A 27 -21.93 4.04 4.63
C HIS A 27 -20.85 3.48 5.57
N LEU A 28 -20.10 2.47 5.12
CA LEU A 28 -18.99 1.89 5.88
C LEU A 28 -17.86 2.90 6.14
N GLY A 29 -17.69 3.92 5.29
CA GLY A 29 -16.77 5.02 5.55
C GLY A 29 -17.16 5.85 6.78
N GLY A 30 -18.47 6.04 7.01
CA GLY A 30 -18.99 6.87 8.10
C GLY A 30 -19.41 6.11 9.37
N CYS A 31 -19.80 4.84 9.27
CA CYS A 31 -20.43 4.10 10.37
C CYS A 31 -19.48 3.07 11.02
N PRO A 32 -18.95 3.32 12.23
CA PRO A 32 -18.08 2.37 12.92
C PRO A 32 -18.79 1.06 13.30
N ALA A 33 -20.07 1.13 13.69
CA ALA A 33 -20.84 -0.05 14.08
C ALA A 33 -20.97 -1.06 12.94
N CYS A 34 -21.31 -0.60 11.72
CA CYS A 34 -21.39 -1.48 10.55
C CYS A 34 -20.03 -2.02 10.12
N ARG A 35 -18.92 -1.29 10.32
CA ARG A 35 -17.58 -1.84 10.09
C ARG A 35 -17.24 -2.97 11.05
N GLN A 36 -17.61 -2.81 12.31
CA GLN A 36 -17.40 -3.84 13.33
C GLN A 36 -18.24 -5.08 13.02
N GLU A 37 -19.50 -4.88 12.63
CA GLU A 37 -20.39 -5.99 12.26
C GLU A 37 -19.91 -6.73 11.00
N LEU A 38 -19.48 -5.99 9.96
CA LEU A 38 -18.86 -6.59 8.77
C LEU A 38 -17.62 -7.42 9.11
N SER A 39 -16.81 -6.93 10.06
CA SER A 39 -15.62 -7.66 10.53
C SER A 39 -16.00 -8.93 11.28
N ARG A 40 -17.05 -8.88 12.10
CA ARG A 40 -17.61 -10.04 12.81
C ARG A 40 -18.11 -11.10 11.83
N LEU A 41 -18.87 -10.70 10.80
CA LEU A 41 -19.37 -11.60 9.76
C LEU A 41 -18.23 -12.29 8.99
N ARG A 42 -17.16 -11.56 8.67
CA ARG A 42 -15.97 -12.12 8.01
C ARG A 42 -15.23 -13.15 8.86
N LEU A 43 -15.10 -12.91 10.17
CA LEU A 43 -14.48 -13.87 11.07
C LEU A 43 -15.30 -15.15 11.15
N LEU A 44 -16.62 -15.03 11.23
CA LEU A 44 -17.51 -16.18 11.21
C LEU A 44 -17.39 -16.97 9.90
N TRP A 45 -17.26 -16.30 8.77
CA TRP A 45 -16.97 -16.95 7.48
C TRP A 45 -15.67 -17.75 7.50
N LEU A 46 -14.58 -17.18 8.03
CA LEU A 46 -13.29 -17.88 8.14
C LEU A 46 -13.36 -19.09 9.08
N GLU A 47 -14.16 -19.02 10.14
CA GLU A 47 -14.39 -20.16 11.05
C GLU A 47 -15.25 -21.27 10.39
N LEU A 48 -16.18 -20.87 9.52
CA LEU A 48 -17.04 -21.78 8.77
C LEU A 48 -16.38 -22.36 7.52
N GLU A 49 -15.33 -21.72 7.00
CA GLU A 49 -14.52 -22.22 5.88
C GLU A 49 -13.79 -23.48 6.36
N GLN A 50 -14.52 -24.59 6.38
CA GLN A 50 -13.95 -25.92 6.53
C GLN A 50 -13.06 -26.14 5.32
N GLU A 51 -11.83 -26.58 5.57
CA GLU A 51 -10.97 -27.09 4.52
C GLU A 51 -11.63 -28.33 3.94
N ASP A 52 -12.49 -28.14 2.94
CA ASP A 52 -12.83 -29.23 2.04
C ASP A 52 -11.50 -29.74 1.49
N GLU A 53 -11.23 -31.03 1.67
CA GLU A 53 -10.05 -31.66 1.11
C GLU A 53 -10.22 -31.71 -0.41
N VAL A 54 -9.84 -30.61 -1.06
CA VAL A 54 -9.86 -30.50 -2.52
C VAL A 54 -8.76 -31.39 -3.05
N GLU A 55 -9.13 -32.44 -3.79
CA GLU A 55 -8.17 -33.28 -4.50
C GLU A 55 -7.38 -32.42 -5.49
N ILE A 56 -6.13 -32.10 -5.15
CA ILE A 56 -5.23 -31.28 -5.97
C ILE A 56 -4.81 -32.13 -7.18
N PRO A 57 -5.17 -31.76 -8.43
CA PRO A 57 -4.76 -32.53 -9.60
C PRO A 57 -3.24 -32.65 -9.69
N ALA A 58 -2.75 -33.85 -9.98
CA ALA A 58 -1.31 -34.15 -10.05
C ALA A 58 -0.54 -33.28 -11.08
N ALA A 59 -1.24 -32.66 -12.03
CA ALA A 59 -0.66 -31.73 -13.00
C ALA A 59 -0.40 -30.31 -12.45
N LEU A 60 -1.02 -29.89 -11.35
CA LEU A 60 -0.89 -28.53 -10.81
C LEU A 60 0.55 -28.14 -10.44
N PRO A 61 1.36 -29.00 -9.80
CA PRO A 61 2.77 -28.69 -9.53
C PRO A 61 3.56 -28.40 -10.81
N PHE A 62 3.29 -29.16 -11.88
CA PHE A 62 3.93 -28.95 -13.18
C PHE A 62 3.49 -27.64 -13.83
N ILE A 63 2.18 -27.33 -13.83
CA ILE A 63 1.64 -26.07 -14.35
C ILE A 63 2.24 -24.88 -13.60
N ARG A 64 2.35 -24.97 -12.27
CA ARG A 64 2.98 -23.95 -11.43
C ARG A 64 4.44 -23.72 -11.80
N GLN A 65 5.22 -24.79 -11.94
CA GLN A 65 6.63 -24.70 -12.35
C GLN A 65 6.78 -24.06 -13.74
N GLN A 66 5.91 -24.42 -14.68
CA GLN A 66 5.91 -23.83 -16.02
C GLN A 66 5.59 -22.33 -15.97
N ALA A 67 4.59 -21.92 -15.19
CA ALA A 67 4.22 -20.52 -15.00
C ALA A 67 5.35 -19.69 -14.38
N ILE A 68 5.99 -20.21 -13.32
CA ILE A 68 7.15 -19.57 -12.66
C ILE A 68 8.31 -19.41 -13.66
N THR A 69 8.59 -20.44 -14.44
CA THR A 69 9.69 -20.43 -15.42
C THR A 69 9.44 -19.39 -16.50
N LYS A 70 8.23 -19.33 -17.05
CA LYS A 70 7.84 -18.31 -18.04
C LYS A 70 7.92 -16.88 -17.47
N ALA A 71 7.43 -16.67 -16.24
CA ALA A 71 7.51 -15.36 -15.58
C ALA A 71 8.96 -14.91 -15.36
N ARG A 72 9.87 -15.84 -14.99
CA ARG A 72 11.30 -15.55 -14.84
C ARG A 72 11.97 -15.21 -16.16
N ALA A 73 11.70 -15.97 -17.23
CA ALA A 73 12.24 -15.70 -18.56
C ALA A 73 11.79 -14.31 -19.07
N ALA A 74 10.51 -13.99 -18.94
CA ALA A 74 9.98 -12.67 -19.30
C ALA A 74 10.57 -11.51 -18.46
N GLY A 75 11.01 -11.79 -17.23
CA GLY A 75 11.73 -10.83 -16.39
C GLY A 75 13.20 -10.66 -16.77
N GLN A 76 13.87 -11.74 -17.21
CA GLN A 76 15.27 -11.75 -17.61
C GLN A 76 15.49 -11.04 -18.98
N ASP A 77 14.56 -11.18 -19.92
CA ASP A 77 14.62 -10.45 -21.20
C ASP A 77 14.57 -8.93 -21.02
N LYS A 78 13.97 -8.44 -19.93
CA LYS A 78 13.98 -7.02 -19.55
C LYS A 78 15.26 -6.57 -18.82
N ILE A 79 16.06 -7.51 -18.32
CA ILE A 79 17.33 -7.26 -17.60
C ILE A 79 18.54 -7.34 -18.55
N GLY A 80 18.37 -7.94 -19.74
CA GLY A 80 19.43 -8.07 -20.77
C GLY A 80 19.82 -6.76 -21.47
N THR A 81 19.11 -5.65 -21.24
CA THR A 81 19.55 -4.31 -21.66
C THR A 81 19.36 -3.33 -20.50
N SER A 82 20.46 -2.72 -20.07
CA SER A 82 20.59 -1.82 -18.92
C SER A 82 20.62 -2.49 -17.54
N SER A 83 21.78 -2.37 -16.89
CA SER A 83 21.85 -2.39 -15.43
C SER A 83 20.83 -1.38 -14.91
N VAL A 84 19.70 -1.86 -14.38
CA VAL A 84 18.83 -1.00 -13.59
C VAL A 84 19.64 -0.67 -12.34
N SER A 85 20.31 0.47 -12.41
CA SER A 85 21.05 1.05 -11.29
C SER A 85 20.14 1.00 -10.06
N LEU A 86 20.68 0.56 -8.92
CA LEU A 86 20.02 0.58 -7.61
C LEU A 86 19.27 1.90 -7.36
N TRP A 87 19.80 3.00 -7.90
CA TRP A 87 19.18 4.32 -7.89
C TRP A 87 17.83 4.41 -8.62
N ASN A 88 17.70 3.78 -9.79
CA ASN A 88 16.45 3.73 -10.55
C ASN A 88 15.40 2.86 -9.85
N ALA A 89 15.84 1.74 -9.25
CA ALA A 89 14.96 0.90 -8.44
C ALA A 89 14.45 1.65 -7.20
N GLN A 90 15.32 2.39 -6.52
CA GLN A 90 14.96 3.23 -5.37
C GLN A 90 14.02 4.37 -5.78
N LYS A 91 14.24 5.02 -6.93
CA LYS A 91 13.34 6.07 -7.44
C LYS A 91 11.93 5.55 -7.72
N LEU A 92 11.82 4.34 -8.29
CA LEU A 92 10.54 3.69 -8.55
C LEU A 92 9.81 3.30 -7.25
N ALA A 93 10.54 2.83 -6.23
CA ALA A 93 9.95 2.45 -4.95
C ALA A 93 9.28 3.62 -4.20
N TRP A 94 9.73 4.86 -4.44
CA TRP A 94 9.17 6.05 -3.78
C TRP A 94 8.02 6.72 -4.55
N GLN A 95 7.70 6.27 -5.78
CA GLN A 95 6.61 6.86 -6.58
C GLN A 95 5.23 6.81 -5.88
N PRO A 96 4.80 5.70 -5.24
CA PRO A 96 3.49 5.64 -4.60
C PRO A 96 3.36 6.61 -3.43
N VAL A 97 4.46 6.80 -2.68
CA VAL A 97 4.54 7.74 -1.55
C VAL A 97 4.40 9.18 -2.06
N LEU A 98 5.15 9.55 -3.10
CA LEU A 98 5.06 10.88 -3.71
C LEU A 98 3.67 11.15 -4.32
N ALA A 99 3.05 10.14 -4.93
CA ALA A 99 1.68 10.25 -5.45
C ALA A 99 0.67 10.46 -4.32
N GLY A 100 0.83 9.76 -3.19
CA GLY A 100 -0.02 9.91 -2.01
C GLY A 100 0.05 11.30 -1.38
N VAL A 101 1.22 11.94 -1.35
CA VAL A 101 1.42 13.30 -0.81
C VAL A 101 0.58 14.35 -1.55
N SER A 102 0.34 14.15 -2.85
CA SER A 102 -0.50 15.06 -3.65
C SER A 102 -2.00 14.98 -3.33
N ARG A 103 -2.45 13.93 -2.62
CA ARG A 103 -3.85 13.74 -2.21
C ARG A 103 -4.15 14.23 -0.79
N ILE A 104 -3.15 14.71 -0.06
CA ILE A 104 -3.35 15.28 1.27
C ILE A 104 -3.87 16.72 1.12
N PRO A 105 -5.10 17.02 1.58
CA PRO A 105 -5.64 18.38 1.49
C PRO A 105 -4.83 19.34 2.39
N GLY A 106 -4.40 20.48 1.83
CA GLY A 106 -3.69 21.54 2.56
C GLY A 106 -2.22 21.77 2.19
N THR A 107 -1.61 20.95 1.33
CA THR A 107 -0.16 20.98 1.04
C THR A 107 0.22 21.74 -0.24
N ARG A 108 -0.46 22.84 -0.56
CA ARG A 108 -0.11 23.71 -1.72
C ARG A 108 1.35 24.22 -1.68
N GLN A 109 2.03 24.14 -0.53
CA GLN A 109 3.45 24.52 -0.38
C GLN A 109 4.46 23.37 -0.67
N LEU A 110 4.05 22.09 -0.69
CA LEU A 110 4.96 20.96 -0.93
C LEU A 110 5.11 20.59 -2.41
N GLY A 111 4.21 21.05 -3.29
CA GLY A 111 4.34 20.88 -4.74
C GLY A 111 5.60 21.50 -5.34
N LEU A 112 6.19 22.48 -4.65
CA LEU A 112 7.47 23.09 -5.04
C LEU A 112 8.67 22.17 -4.73
N LEU A 113 8.61 21.40 -3.64
CA LEU A 113 9.66 20.45 -3.27
C LEU A 113 9.66 19.20 -4.15
N ALA A 114 8.49 18.76 -4.62
CA ALA A 114 8.39 17.66 -5.59
C ALA A 114 8.99 18.05 -6.96
N ARG A 115 8.87 19.33 -7.38
CA ARG A 115 9.53 19.84 -8.59
C ARG A 115 11.04 20.00 -8.41
N LEU A 116 11.51 20.39 -7.23
CA LEU A 116 12.94 20.48 -6.91
C LEU A 116 13.62 19.10 -6.81
N ALA A 117 12.90 18.06 -6.39
CA ALA A 117 13.41 16.68 -6.44
C ALA A 117 13.53 16.12 -7.88
N GLY A 118 12.83 16.71 -8.85
CA GLY A 118 12.84 16.30 -10.25
C GLY A 118 14.09 16.70 -11.03
N HIS A 119 14.78 17.77 -10.62
CA HIS A 119 15.99 18.27 -11.27
C HIS A 119 17.08 18.60 -10.24
N GLY A 120 17.99 17.65 -10.02
CA GLY A 120 19.32 17.88 -9.45
C GLY A 120 19.38 18.50 -8.05
N LEU A 121 19.58 17.67 -7.03
CA LEU A 121 20.11 18.13 -5.74
C LEU A 121 21.58 17.72 -5.54
N PRO A 122 22.56 18.46 -6.08
CA PRO A 122 23.87 18.57 -5.48
C PRO A 122 24.00 19.95 -4.81
N GLY A 123 23.91 20.01 -3.48
CA GLY A 123 24.33 21.20 -2.74
C GLY A 123 23.74 21.39 -1.35
N ALA A 124 22.45 21.08 -1.13
CA ALA A 124 21.76 21.51 0.09
C ALA A 124 22.04 20.64 1.34
N ILE A 125 22.62 19.44 1.19
CA ILE A 125 22.82 18.52 2.34
C ILE A 125 24.13 18.82 3.11
N LYS A 126 25.07 19.61 2.57
CA LYS A 126 26.27 20.02 3.33
C LYS A 126 26.00 21.10 4.40
N GLY A 127 24.83 21.73 4.42
CA GLY A 127 24.54 22.85 5.31
C GLY A 127 23.90 22.49 6.66
N VAL A 128 23.34 21.29 6.82
CA VAL A 128 22.51 20.96 8.01
C VAL A 128 23.31 20.23 9.10
N SER A 129 24.50 19.71 8.79
CA SER A 129 25.38 19.06 9.78
C SER A 129 26.12 20.03 10.71
N SER A 130 26.08 21.35 10.49
CA SER A 130 26.78 22.32 11.35
C SER A 130 25.93 22.92 12.48
N MET A 131 24.61 22.71 12.51
CA MET A 131 23.74 23.23 13.59
C MET A 131 23.41 22.23 14.71
N ALA A 132 23.69 20.93 14.53
CA ALA A 132 23.49 19.93 15.58
C ALA A 132 24.54 19.99 16.72
N GLY A 133 25.68 20.68 16.50
CA GLY A 133 26.78 20.77 17.48
C GLY A 133 26.65 21.86 18.55
N LYS A 134 25.64 22.74 18.51
CA LYS A 134 25.55 23.89 19.42
C LYS A 134 24.47 23.81 20.52
N ILE A 135 23.70 22.72 20.60
CA ILE A 135 22.62 22.58 21.59
C ILE A 135 22.99 21.63 22.76
N ILE A 136 24.15 20.97 22.73
CA ILE A 136 24.62 20.03 23.79
C ILE A 136 25.72 20.64 24.71
N GLY A 137 25.97 21.95 24.63
CA GLY A 137 27.08 22.62 25.36
C GLY A 137 26.73 23.42 26.62
N LYS A 138 25.56 23.22 27.25
CA LYS A 138 25.12 24.10 28.38
C LYS A 138 24.47 23.34 29.53
N ARG A 139 25.17 22.36 30.14
CA ARG A 139 24.87 21.81 31.48
C ARG A 139 26.01 20.92 32.02
N ARG A 140 27.07 21.57 32.54
CA ARG A 140 28.14 21.12 33.47
C ARG A 140 29.26 22.17 33.34
N ASP A 141 29.77 22.87 34.33
CA ASP A 141 29.87 22.62 35.77
C ASP A 141 29.69 23.94 36.54
N ARG A 142 29.01 23.84 37.68
CA ARG A 142 29.09 24.77 38.79
C ARG A 142 29.21 23.87 40.02
N HIS A 143 30.43 23.61 40.46
CA HIS A 143 30.85 23.34 41.84
C HIS A 143 32.37 23.15 41.87
#